data_AF-A0A9N8F680-F1
#
_entry.id   AF-A0A9N8F680-F1
#
_cell.length_a   1.000
_cell.length_b   1.000
_cell.length_c   1.000
_cell.angle_alpha   90.00
_cell.angle_beta   90.00
_cell.angle_gamma   90.00
#
_symmetry.space_group_name_H-M   'P 1'
#
loop_
_entity.id
_entity.type
_entity.pdbx_description
1 polymer ?
#
loop_
_entity_poly.entity_id
_entity_poly.type
_entity_poly.pdbx_seq_one_letter_code
_entity_poly.pdbx_strand_id
1 'polypeptide(L)'
;MTSFTAIDNFAKATLTSIPADEKPTYNTLKIIHQELNANAMAVPSTLGGGHYGHLALVIPPAAFNALPMPSHGTYTANENKFLIYRATETALQKQLLDAIPDTFIKSLKHAMYGYAQVTALAILTHLDTTYGKVNADDLEDNMKRMHAQWSPSQPIEDLYNQLKDAQKFAADHDTISDKMAVRAAIKNLTNSGVFTDAIKDWRKMSDDAHTMDALQTHFTEADKERRRILTTKEVGYANKASMKPVNETANKVIMHGSGTVMYYCWTHGLGTNSNHTSKDCTKKAPGRKIEANGDDMLGGCCIIRRKAGERAVFRRPQRQERENQGNQQPPAHRT
;
A
#
# COMPACT_ATOMS: atom_id res chain seq x y z
N MET A 1 40.97 11.23 23.43
CA MET A 1 40.39 12.38 22.71
C MET A 1 39.29 11.83 21.81
N THR A 2 38.04 12.02 22.18
CA THR A 2 36.90 11.65 21.34
C THR A 2 36.91 12.55 20.10
N SER A 3 37.18 11.96 18.94
CA SER A 3 37.05 12.64 17.65
C SER A 3 35.57 12.96 17.45
N PHE A 4 35.20 14.22 17.69
CA PHE A 4 33.86 14.71 17.39
C PHE A 4 33.82 15.01 15.89
N THR A 5 33.49 14.03 15.06
CA THR A 5 33.27 14.25 13.63
C THR A 5 31.87 14.84 13.46
N ALA A 6 31.79 16.11 13.05
CA ALA A 6 30.52 16.82 12.83
C ALA A 6 29.51 16.06 11.93
N ILE A 7 30.01 15.13 11.12
CA ILE A 7 29.27 14.26 10.20
C ILE A 7 28.34 13.28 10.95
N ASP A 8 28.70 12.84 12.16
CA ASP A 8 27.93 11.81 12.89
C ASP A 8 26.53 12.29 13.31
N ASN A 9 26.31 13.61 13.30
CA ASN A 9 25.04 14.23 13.67
C ASN A 9 24.21 14.68 12.46
N PHE A 10 24.64 14.42 11.22
CA PHE A 10 23.90 14.86 10.04
C PHE A 10 22.61 14.05 9.86
N ALA A 11 21.48 14.75 9.75
CA ALA A 11 20.19 14.14 9.45
C ALA A 11 20.18 13.43 8.09
N LYS A 12 21.02 13.89 7.16
CA LYS A 12 21.23 13.37 5.80
C LYS A 12 22.72 13.17 5.56
N ALA A 13 23.18 11.92 5.65
CA ALA A 13 24.59 11.57 5.42
C ALA A 13 25.07 11.88 3.98
N THR A 14 24.17 11.71 3.00
CA THR A 14 24.43 12.00 1.58
C THR A 14 23.31 12.88 1.05
N LEU A 15 23.67 13.94 0.32
CA LEU A 15 22.70 14.80 -0.35
C LEU A 15 22.20 14.13 -1.63
N THR A 16 21.04 14.57 -2.07
CA THR A 16 20.50 14.24 -3.39
C THR A 16 21.46 14.76 -4.46
N SER A 17 21.99 13.84 -5.27
CA SER A 17 22.97 14.17 -6.32
C SER A 17 22.28 14.72 -7.56
N ILE A 18 22.95 15.68 -8.22
CA ILE A 18 22.56 16.18 -9.53
C ILE A 18 23.27 15.33 -10.59
N PRO A 19 22.54 14.73 -11.55
CA PRO A 19 23.16 13.99 -12.64
C PRO A 19 24.16 14.84 -13.44
N ALA A 20 25.24 14.23 -13.93
CA ALA A 20 26.30 14.95 -14.63
C ALA A 20 25.87 15.52 -16.01
N ASP A 21 24.83 14.91 -16.59
CA ASP A 21 24.22 15.26 -17.86
C ASP A 21 23.04 16.22 -17.75
N GLU A 22 22.57 16.52 -16.53
CA GLU A 22 21.45 17.41 -16.27
C GLU A 22 21.92 18.71 -15.61
N LYS A 23 21.46 19.85 -16.12
CA LYS A 23 21.74 21.14 -15.51
C LYS A 23 20.99 21.25 -14.17
N PRO A 24 21.58 21.88 -13.13
CA PRO A 24 20.84 22.23 -11.94
C PRO A 24 19.61 23.07 -12.29
N THR A 25 18.50 22.79 -11.64
CA THR A 25 17.26 23.56 -11.70
C THR A 25 16.95 24.14 -10.34
N TYR A 26 16.02 25.09 -10.28
CA TYR A 26 15.53 25.60 -9.00
C TYR A 26 15.02 24.47 -8.09
N ASN A 27 14.32 23.48 -8.64
CA ASN A 27 13.81 22.35 -7.86
C ASN A 27 14.93 21.48 -7.27
N THR A 28 15.95 21.14 -8.05
CA THR A 28 17.09 20.34 -7.54
C THR A 28 17.87 21.11 -6.48
N LEU A 29 18.08 22.41 -6.69
CA LEU A 29 18.79 23.26 -5.72
C LEU A 29 17.99 23.46 -4.43
N LYS A 30 16.66 23.61 -4.53
CA LYS A 30 15.78 23.67 -3.36
C LYS A 30 15.90 22.43 -2.49
N ILE A 31 15.98 21.22 -3.08
CA ILE A 31 16.18 19.97 -2.34
C ILE A 31 17.53 19.97 -1.63
N ILE A 32 18.61 20.35 -2.33
CA ILE A 32 19.96 20.44 -1.75
C ILE A 32 19.98 21.43 -0.57
N HIS A 33 19.38 22.61 -0.72
CA HIS A 33 19.26 23.60 0.35
C HIS A 33 18.53 23.01 1.57
N GLN A 34 17.41 22.31 1.37
CA GLN A 34 16.66 21.68 2.47
C GLN A 34 17.48 20.64 3.23
N GLU A 35 18.16 19.75 2.52
CA GLU A 35 18.98 18.70 3.13
C GLU A 35 20.20 19.27 3.85
N LEU A 36 20.89 20.25 3.24
CA LEU A 36 22.06 20.89 3.82
C LEU A 36 21.69 21.75 5.05
N ASN A 37 20.56 22.47 4.99
CA ASN A 37 20.03 23.22 6.13
C ASN A 37 19.70 22.29 7.30
N ALA A 38 19.09 21.13 7.04
CA ALA A 38 18.81 20.14 8.07
C ALA A 38 20.10 19.61 8.73
N ASN A 39 21.14 19.33 7.94
CA ASN A 39 22.44 18.91 8.46
C ASN A 39 23.12 20.00 9.30
N ALA A 40 23.10 21.24 8.81
CA ALA A 40 23.67 22.38 9.51
C ALA A 40 22.96 22.64 10.85
N MET A 41 21.63 22.53 10.90
CA MET A 41 20.84 22.68 12.12
C MET A 41 21.04 21.54 13.13
N ALA A 42 21.33 20.33 12.64
CA ALA A 42 21.52 19.16 13.51
C ALA A 42 22.81 19.22 14.33
N VAL A 43 23.80 20.02 13.92
CA VAL A 43 25.01 20.28 14.72
C VAL A 43 24.74 21.40 15.73
N PRO A 44 24.78 21.15 17.05
CA PRO A 44 24.49 22.17 18.05
C PRO A 44 25.52 23.30 18.05
N SER A 45 25.04 24.54 18.20
CA SER A 45 25.89 25.73 18.32
C SER A 45 25.57 26.50 19.61
N THR A 46 26.60 27.10 20.20
CA THR A 46 26.49 27.97 21.39
C THR A 46 26.68 29.46 21.05
N LEU A 47 26.59 29.81 19.75
CA LEU A 47 26.62 31.18 19.25
C LEU A 47 25.18 31.69 19.03
N GLY A 48 24.99 33.02 18.96
CA GLY A 48 23.72 33.77 19.01
C GLY A 48 22.62 33.36 18.03
N GLY A 49 22.07 32.16 18.24
CA GLY A 49 21.14 31.45 17.38
C GLY A 49 21.13 29.94 17.66
N GLY A 50 21.53 29.48 18.85
CA GLY A 50 21.89 28.08 19.12
C GLY A 50 20.82 27.01 18.81
N HIS A 51 19.55 27.39 18.70
CA HIS A 51 18.47 26.52 18.21
C HIS A 51 18.51 26.27 16.69
N TYR A 52 19.20 27.13 15.94
CA TYR A 52 19.46 26.99 14.51
C TYR A 52 20.80 26.30 14.21
N GLY A 53 21.52 25.82 15.24
CA GLY A 53 22.79 25.12 15.06
C GLY A 53 23.79 25.93 14.24
N HIS A 54 24.30 25.34 13.16
CA HIS A 54 25.22 25.95 12.21
C HIS A 54 24.54 26.45 10.91
N LEU A 55 23.23 26.69 10.90
CA LEU A 55 22.48 27.13 9.70
C LEU A 55 23.08 28.37 9.01
N ALA A 56 23.70 29.28 9.76
CA ALA A 56 24.38 30.46 9.21
C ALA A 56 25.52 30.16 8.22
N LEU A 57 26.01 28.91 8.15
CA LEU A 57 27.02 28.49 7.17
C LEU A 57 26.47 28.28 5.76
N VAL A 58 25.15 28.13 5.62
CA VAL A 58 24.53 27.64 4.39
C VAL A 58 23.38 28.51 3.89
N ILE A 59 22.99 29.55 4.65
CA ILE A 59 22.04 30.56 4.21
C ILE A 59 22.65 31.97 4.22
N PRO A 60 22.16 32.90 3.39
CA PRO A 60 22.64 34.27 3.39
C PRO A 60 22.45 34.96 4.76
N PRO A 61 23.36 35.87 5.18
CA PRO A 61 23.25 36.56 6.46
C PRO A 61 21.91 37.27 6.68
N ALA A 62 21.34 37.89 5.64
CA ALA A 62 20.04 38.54 5.71
C ALA A 62 18.90 37.55 6.02
N ALA A 63 18.94 36.34 5.44
CA ALA A 63 17.96 35.29 5.70
C ALA A 63 18.09 34.75 7.13
N PHE A 64 19.32 34.53 7.62
CA PHE A 64 19.55 34.10 9.00
C PHE A 64 19.07 35.13 10.02
N ASN A 65 19.35 36.42 9.79
CA ASN A 65 18.94 37.51 10.68
C ASN A 65 17.42 37.74 10.71
N ALA A 66 16.68 37.28 9.71
CA ALA A 66 15.23 37.37 9.66
C ALA A 66 14.53 36.23 10.40
N LEU A 67 15.27 35.22 10.89
CA LEU A 67 14.70 34.10 11.63
C LEU A 67 14.16 34.57 13.00
N PRO A 68 13.04 34.01 13.48
CA PRO A 68 12.52 34.31 14.81
C PRO A 68 13.58 34.02 15.88
N MET A 69 13.85 34.98 16.77
CA MET A 69 14.74 34.70 17.91
C MET A 69 14.06 33.69 18.84
N PRO A 70 14.62 32.48 19.03
CA PRO A 70 14.04 31.51 19.94
C PRO A 70 14.32 31.92 21.39
N SER A 71 13.43 31.53 22.31
CA SER A 71 13.65 31.73 23.75
C SER A 71 14.98 31.09 24.16
N HIS A 72 15.82 31.86 24.86
CA HIS A 72 17.13 31.43 25.36
C HIS A 72 17.00 30.11 26.13
N GLY A 73 17.40 29.00 25.51
CA GLY A 73 17.56 27.72 26.21
C GLY A 73 18.77 27.79 27.14
N THR A 74 18.79 26.96 28.19
CA THR A 74 19.99 26.74 28.99
C THR A 74 20.97 25.89 28.20
N TYR A 75 22.11 26.44 27.80
CA TYR A 75 23.12 25.74 27.00
C TYR A 75 24.30 25.27 27.85
N THR A 76 24.77 24.06 27.57
CA THR A 76 26.06 23.56 28.05
C THR A 76 27.18 24.15 27.19
N ALA A 77 28.23 24.68 27.82
CA ALA A 77 29.35 25.28 27.11
C ALA A 77 30.19 24.19 26.42
N ASN A 78 30.22 24.20 25.09
CA ASN A 78 31.25 23.50 24.33
C ASN A 78 32.48 24.41 24.23
N GLU A 79 33.61 23.98 24.80
CA GLU A 79 34.87 24.76 24.84
C GLU A 79 35.55 24.86 23.46
N ASN A 80 35.14 24.04 22.47
CA ASN A 80 35.78 23.92 21.15
C ASN A 80 34.97 24.54 19.99
N LYS A 81 34.36 25.72 20.19
CA LYS A 81 33.46 26.36 19.21
C LYS A 81 34.05 26.51 17.81
N PHE A 82 35.32 26.94 17.71
CA PHE A 82 36.00 27.14 16.43
C PHE A 82 36.25 25.82 15.69
N LEU A 83 36.60 24.75 16.41
CA LEU A 83 36.86 23.43 15.82
C LEU A 83 35.57 22.82 15.26
N ILE A 84 34.46 22.93 16.01
CA ILE A 84 33.15 22.46 15.54
C ILE A 84 32.73 23.26 14.30
N TYR A 85 32.85 24.60 14.34
CA TYR A 85 32.56 25.44 13.18
C TYR A 85 33.34 25.01 11.92
N ARG A 86 34.66 24.84 12.03
CA ARG A 86 35.52 24.44 10.90
C ARG A 86 35.20 23.02 10.42
N ALA A 87 34.93 22.10 11.34
CA ALA A 87 34.57 20.72 10.99
C ALA A 87 33.22 20.66 10.26
N THR A 88 32.21 21.38 10.74
CA THR A 88 30.90 21.47 10.10
C THR A 88 31.00 22.10 8.72
N GLU A 89 31.70 23.23 8.57
CA GLU A 89 31.91 23.87 7.27
C GLU A 89 32.59 22.93 6.27
N THR A 90 33.65 22.24 6.70
CA THR A 90 34.37 21.28 5.85
C THR A 90 33.49 20.11 5.44
N ALA A 91 32.65 19.61 6.36
CA ALA A 91 31.73 18.51 6.09
C ALA A 91 30.62 18.91 5.10
N LEU A 92 30.00 20.08 5.29
CA LEU A 92 28.95 20.61 4.40
C LEU A 92 29.51 20.91 3.01
N GLN A 93 30.69 21.52 2.93
CA GLN A 93 31.39 21.74 1.68
C GLN A 93 31.63 20.43 0.93
N LYS A 94 32.14 19.40 1.62
CA LYS A 94 32.39 18.09 1.02
C LYS A 94 31.11 17.47 0.47
N GLN A 95 30.00 17.51 1.22
CA GLN A 95 28.72 16.98 0.74
C GLN A 95 28.27 17.65 -0.56
N LEU A 96 28.47 18.96 -0.71
CA LEU A 96 28.17 19.67 -1.94
C LEU A 96 29.07 19.25 -3.10
N LEU A 97 30.38 19.12 -2.86
CA LEU A 97 31.33 18.68 -3.89
C LEU A 97 31.06 17.24 -4.36
N ASP A 98 30.56 16.38 -3.48
CA ASP A 98 30.21 15.00 -3.81
C ASP A 98 28.86 14.92 -4.55
N ALA A 99 27.91 15.80 -4.23
CA ALA A 99 26.56 15.79 -4.82
C ALA A 99 26.45 16.53 -6.15
N ILE A 100 27.29 17.54 -6.38
CA ILE A 100 27.20 18.45 -7.53
C ILE A 100 28.37 18.20 -8.50
N PRO A 101 28.08 17.90 -9.78
CA PRO A 101 29.12 17.74 -10.79
C PRO A 101 30.03 18.97 -10.91
N ASP A 102 31.36 18.74 -10.97
CA ASP A 102 32.39 19.81 -11.05
C ASP A 102 32.07 20.81 -12.16
N THR A 103 31.50 20.37 -13.29
CA THR A 103 31.07 21.22 -14.41
C THR A 103 30.26 22.46 -13.99
N PHE A 104 29.40 22.34 -12.97
CA PHE A 104 28.52 23.43 -12.55
C PHE A 104 29.13 24.38 -11.51
N ILE A 105 30.27 24.01 -10.92
CA ILE A 105 30.93 24.78 -9.85
C ILE A 105 32.40 25.09 -10.15
N LYS A 106 32.92 24.59 -11.27
CA LYS A 106 34.34 24.70 -11.68
C LYS A 106 34.84 26.13 -11.76
N SER A 107 33.96 27.08 -12.03
CA SER A 107 34.24 28.52 -12.01
C SER A 107 34.81 29.00 -10.67
N LEU A 108 34.43 28.36 -9.56
CA LEU A 108 34.90 28.68 -8.21
C LEU A 108 36.24 28.01 -7.86
N LYS A 109 36.71 27.07 -8.69
CA LYS A 109 37.89 26.25 -8.40
C LYS A 109 39.17 27.06 -8.56
N HIS A 110 39.92 27.23 -7.48
CA HIS A 110 41.22 27.89 -7.52
C HIS A 110 42.28 26.96 -8.14
N ALA A 111 43.16 27.52 -8.98
CA ALA A 111 44.18 26.74 -9.70
C ALA A 111 45.13 25.97 -8.76
N MET A 112 45.53 26.56 -7.64
CA MET A 112 46.51 25.99 -6.70
C MET A 112 45.89 25.27 -5.50
N TYR A 113 44.66 25.64 -5.12
CA TYR A 113 44.05 25.21 -3.86
C TYR A 113 42.74 24.43 -4.07
N GLY A 114 42.32 24.24 -5.33
CA GLY A 114 41.02 23.66 -5.65
C GLY A 114 39.90 24.44 -4.98
N TYR A 115 39.02 23.72 -4.28
CA TYR A 115 37.91 24.30 -3.54
C TYR A 115 38.26 24.65 -2.08
N ALA A 116 39.49 24.44 -1.59
CA ALA A 116 39.81 24.52 -0.16
C ALA A 116 39.45 25.85 0.53
N GLN A 117 39.31 26.95 -0.22
CA GLN A 117 38.92 28.27 0.29
C GLN A 117 37.48 28.69 -0.07
N VAL A 118 36.74 27.84 -0.79
CA VAL A 118 35.37 28.12 -1.22
C VAL A 118 34.40 27.62 -0.17
N THR A 119 33.63 28.50 0.46
CA THR A 119 32.66 28.09 1.49
C THR A 119 31.45 27.36 0.90
N ALA A 120 30.73 26.60 1.72
CA ALA A 120 29.46 25.97 1.33
C ALA A 120 28.47 27.02 0.82
N LEU A 121 28.33 28.15 1.53
CA LEU A 121 27.50 29.27 1.09
C LEU A 121 27.94 29.86 -0.25
N ALA A 122 29.25 29.94 -0.54
CA ALA A 122 29.73 30.46 -1.83
C ALA A 122 29.35 29.54 -2.99
N ILE A 123 29.41 28.22 -2.79
CA ILE A 123 28.94 27.22 -3.77
C ILE A 123 27.44 27.40 -4.01
N LEU A 124 26.63 27.43 -2.95
CA LEU A 124 25.18 27.62 -3.05
C LEU A 124 24.83 28.95 -3.75
N THR A 125 25.48 30.05 -3.37
CA THR A 125 25.26 31.36 -3.98
C THR A 125 25.57 31.34 -5.48
N HIS A 126 26.65 30.69 -5.90
CA HIS A 126 26.96 30.53 -7.32
C HIS A 126 25.87 29.75 -8.06
N LEU A 127 25.42 28.64 -7.48
CA LEU A 127 24.38 27.80 -8.08
C LEU A 127 23.05 28.53 -8.18
N ASP A 128 22.64 29.24 -7.12
CA ASP A 128 21.39 30.00 -7.09
C ASP A 128 21.39 31.14 -8.11
N THR A 129 22.51 31.87 -8.22
CA THR A 129 22.63 32.99 -9.15
C THR A 129 22.71 32.56 -10.62
N THR A 130 23.29 31.38 -10.88
CA THR A 130 23.54 30.88 -12.25
C THR A 130 22.40 29.99 -12.76
N TYR A 131 21.83 29.14 -11.89
CA TYR A 131 20.89 28.09 -12.26
C TYR A 131 19.59 28.10 -11.44
N GLY A 132 19.58 28.72 -10.25
CA GLY A 132 18.45 28.71 -9.33
C GLY A 132 17.34 29.71 -9.62
N LYS A 133 17.34 30.37 -10.79
CA LYS A 133 16.22 31.24 -11.19
C LYS A 133 15.09 30.40 -11.76
N VAL A 134 13.90 30.51 -11.17
CA VAL A 134 12.67 29.93 -11.74
C VAL A 134 12.48 30.49 -13.14
N ASN A 135 12.43 29.60 -14.12
CA ASN A 135 12.25 29.94 -15.52
C ASN A 135 10.90 29.39 -16.06
N ALA A 136 10.65 29.57 -17.36
CA ALA A 136 9.40 29.13 -17.98
C ALA A 136 9.23 27.60 -17.95
N ASP A 137 10.30 26.84 -18.14
CA ASP A 137 10.28 25.37 -18.10
C ASP A 137 9.92 24.88 -16.69
N ASP A 138 10.46 25.53 -15.64
CA ASP A 138 10.13 25.23 -14.24
C ASP A 138 8.63 25.45 -13.93
N LEU A 139 8.04 26.53 -14.48
CA LEU A 139 6.62 26.83 -14.33
C LEU A 139 5.75 25.82 -15.10
N GLU A 140 6.18 25.41 -16.29
CA GLU A 140 5.52 24.36 -17.06
C GLU A 140 5.53 23.02 -16.31
N ASP A 141 6.68 22.64 -15.75
CA ASP A 141 6.80 21.42 -14.96
C ASP A 141 6.03 21.49 -13.64
N ASN A 142 5.89 22.67 -13.04
CA ASN A 142 4.98 22.90 -11.93
C ASN A 142 3.52 22.63 -12.33
N MET A 143 3.10 23.14 -13.48
CA MET A 143 1.76 22.92 -14.01
C MET A 143 1.50 21.44 -14.33
N LYS A 144 2.49 20.75 -14.93
CA LYS A 144 2.43 19.29 -15.17
C LYS A 144 2.27 18.52 -13.86
N ARG A 145 3.06 18.85 -12.84
CA ARG A 145 2.95 18.24 -11.50
C ARG A 145 1.61 18.51 -10.85
N MET A 146 1.08 19.73 -10.94
CA MET A 146 -0.25 20.07 -10.41
C MET A 146 -1.35 19.21 -11.05
N HIS A 147 -1.25 18.92 -12.34
CA HIS A 147 -2.20 18.12 -13.08
C HIS A 147 -1.92 16.61 -13.09
N ALA A 148 -0.84 16.15 -12.46
CA ALA A 148 -0.48 14.74 -12.39
C ALA A 148 -1.61 13.92 -11.75
N GLN A 149 -2.00 12.83 -12.39
CA GLN A 149 -3.15 12.02 -11.97
C GLN A 149 -2.89 11.34 -10.62
N TRP A 150 -3.78 11.58 -9.64
CA TRP A 150 -3.75 10.89 -8.36
C TRP A 150 -4.36 9.49 -8.49
N SER A 151 -3.82 8.55 -7.71
CA SER A 151 -4.27 7.16 -7.66
C SER A 151 -5.05 6.87 -6.37
N PRO A 152 -6.21 6.20 -6.44
CA PRO A 152 -6.99 5.77 -5.26
C PRO A 152 -6.29 4.83 -4.28
N SER A 153 -5.12 4.31 -4.65
CA SER A 153 -4.24 3.51 -3.78
C SER A 153 -3.42 4.38 -2.82
N GLN A 154 -3.28 5.67 -3.09
CA GLN A 154 -2.54 6.62 -2.27
C GLN A 154 -3.47 7.37 -1.31
N PRO A 155 -2.93 7.97 -0.24
CA PRO A 155 -3.66 8.95 0.58
C PRO A 155 -4.21 10.09 -0.29
N ILE A 156 -5.42 10.55 -0.01
CA ILE A 156 -6.02 11.68 -0.76
C ILE A 156 -5.30 13.00 -0.43
N GLU A 157 -4.65 13.06 0.73
CA GLU A 157 -3.80 14.13 1.20
C GLU A 157 -2.67 14.46 0.20
N ASP A 158 -2.16 13.47 -0.53
CA ASP A 158 -1.13 13.67 -1.54
C ASP A 158 -1.61 14.58 -2.67
N LEU A 159 -2.88 14.47 -3.09
CA LEU A 159 -3.48 15.37 -4.06
C LEU A 159 -3.58 16.80 -3.51
N TYR A 160 -3.94 16.95 -2.23
CA TYR A 160 -4.03 18.28 -1.61
C TYR A 160 -2.66 18.94 -1.48
N ASN A 161 -1.64 18.18 -1.10
CA ASN A 161 -0.27 18.66 -1.01
C ASN A 161 0.27 19.04 -2.39
N GLN A 162 0.03 18.21 -3.42
CA GLN A 162 0.39 18.51 -4.81
C GLN A 162 -0.17 19.87 -5.28
N LEU A 163 -1.42 20.19 -4.94
CA LEU A 163 -2.04 21.46 -5.31
C LEU A 163 -1.44 22.64 -4.51
N LYS A 164 -1.28 22.49 -3.20
CA LYS A 164 -0.70 23.52 -2.32
C LYS A 164 0.74 23.84 -2.71
N ASP A 165 1.53 22.82 -3.01
CA ASP A 165 2.91 22.97 -3.46
C ASP A 165 2.98 23.71 -4.79
N ALA A 166 2.07 23.41 -5.72
CA ALA A 166 1.98 24.11 -7.00
C ALA A 166 1.65 25.59 -6.83
N GLN A 167 0.68 25.93 -5.97
CA GLN A 167 0.33 27.32 -5.68
C GLN A 167 1.49 28.06 -5.01
N LYS A 168 2.15 27.43 -4.03
CA LYS A 168 3.29 28.01 -3.34
C LYS A 168 4.48 28.25 -4.27
N PHE A 169 4.72 27.34 -5.21
CA PHE A 169 5.78 27.48 -6.20
C PHE A 169 5.58 28.71 -7.12
N ALA A 170 4.33 28.98 -7.47
CA ALA A 170 4.00 30.00 -8.45
C ALA A 170 3.64 31.37 -7.84
N ALA A 171 3.63 31.49 -6.50
CA ALA A 171 3.16 32.67 -5.78
C ALA A 171 3.85 33.97 -6.20
N ASP A 172 5.18 33.95 -6.33
CA ASP A 172 6.00 35.12 -6.70
C ASP A 172 6.28 35.22 -8.21
N HIS A 173 5.62 34.36 -9.02
CA HIS A 173 5.82 34.24 -10.45
C HIS A 173 4.48 34.32 -11.20
N ASP A 174 3.90 33.16 -11.54
CA ASP A 174 2.61 33.05 -12.23
C ASP A 174 1.54 32.48 -11.28
N THR A 175 0.95 33.35 -10.46
CA THR A 175 0.12 32.93 -9.34
C THR A 175 -1.03 32.01 -9.75
N ILE A 176 -1.03 30.79 -9.20
CA ILE A 176 -2.13 29.83 -9.39
C ILE A 176 -3.25 30.16 -8.40
N SER A 177 -4.36 30.67 -8.93
CA SER A 177 -5.55 30.95 -8.13
C SER A 177 -6.18 29.69 -7.52
N ASP A 178 -6.82 29.83 -6.36
CA ASP A 178 -7.58 28.74 -5.73
C ASP A 178 -8.62 28.13 -6.68
N LYS A 179 -9.28 28.96 -7.49
CA LYS A 179 -10.25 28.49 -8.49
C LYS A 179 -9.61 27.56 -9.52
N MET A 180 -8.36 27.82 -9.94
CA MET A 180 -7.63 26.94 -10.84
C MET A 180 -7.25 25.63 -10.17
N ALA A 181 -6.74 25.69 -8.93
CA ALA A 181 -6.37 24.52 -8.15
C ALA A 181 -7.59 23.60 -7.90
N VAL A 182 -8.73 24.16 -7.50
CA VAL A 182 -9.99 23.42 -7.30
C VAL A 182 -10.43 22.74 -8.60
N ARG A 183 -10.42 23.44 -9.74
CA ARG A 183 -10.77 22.83 -11.04
C ARG A 183 -9.84 21.68 -11.41
N ALA A 184 -8.54 21.84 -11.16
CA ALA A 184 -7.55 20.78 -11.38
C ALA A 184 -7.83 19.56 -10.50
N ALA A 185 -8.15 19.77 -9.22
CA ALA A 185 -8.52 18.72 -8.27
C ALA A 185 -9.77 17.95 -8.73
N ILE A 186 -10.83 18.67 -9.09
CA ILE A 186 -12.09 18.04 -9.54
C ILE A 186 -11.86 17.24 -10.82
N LYS A 187 -11.06 17.73 -11.76
CA LYS A 187 -10.69 16.96 -12.97
C LYS A 187 -9.94 15.68 -12.61
N ASN A 188 -8.97 15.78 -11.70
CA ASN A 188 -8.18 14.64 -11.23
C ASN A 188 -9.06 13.57 -10.54
N LEU A 189 -9.91 14.00 -9.61
CA LEU A 189 -10.85 13.13 -8.90
C LEU A 189 -11.89 12.52 -9.85
N THR A 190 -12.34 13.26 -10.87
CA THR A 190 -13.24 12.73 -11.91
C THR A 190 -12.57 11.62 -12.70
N ASN A 191 -11.34 11.84 -13.15
CA ASN A 191 -10.56 10.86 -13.91
C ASN A 191 -10.23 9.60 -13.10
N SER A 192 -10.14 9.71 -11.76
CA SER A 192 -9.94 8.56 -10.89
C SER A 192 -11.14 7.58 -10.89
N GLY A 193 -12.34 8.05 -11.21
CA GLY A 193 -13.58 7.26 -11.30
C GLY A 193 -14.15 6.78 -9.96
N VAL A 194 -13.49 7.02 -8.82
CA VAL A 194 -13.92 6.47 -7.52
C VAL A 194 -14.85 7.39 -6.70
N PHE A 195 -15.03 8.64 -7.15
CA PHE A 195 -15.78 9.67 -6.42
C PHE A 195 -17.02 10.18 -7.17
N THR A 196 -17.62 9.36 -8.04
CA THR A 196 -18.74 9.77 -8.91
C THR A 196 -19.87 10.48 -8.16
N ASP A 197 -20.32 9.94 -7.03
CA ASP A 197 -21.44 10.53 -6.28
C ASP A 197 -21.00 11.79 -5.50
N ALA A 198 -19.83 11.76 -4.87
CA ALA A 198 -19.26 12.93 -4.22
C ALA A 198 -19.05 14.11 -5.20
N ILE A 199 -18.68 13.85 -6.45
CA ILE A 199 -18.56 14.87 -7.50
C ILE A 199 -19.93 15.45 -7.88
N LYS A 200 -20.98 14.62 -7.96
CA LYS A 200 -22.34 15.12 -8.20
C LYS A 200 -22.78 16.06 -7.09
N ASP A 201 -22.51 15.70 -5.84
CA ASP A 201 -22.88 16.52 -4.69
C ASP A 201 -22.06 17.81 -4.61
N TRP A 202 -20.76 17.76 -4.92
CA TRP A 202 -19.91 18.94 -5.05
C TRP A 202 -20.46 19.95 -6.06
N ARG A 203 -20.92 19.47 -7.24
CA ARG A 203 -21.47 20.33 -8.30
C ARG A 203 -22.82 20.97 -7.96
N LYS A 204 -23.50 20.53 -6.90
CA LYS A 204 -24.75 21.14 -6.41
C LYS A 204 -24.50 22.31 -5.46
N MET A 205 -23.28 22.42 -4.92
CA MET A 205 -22.87 23.55 -4.08
C MET A 205 -22.80 24.83 -4.92
N SER A 206 -22.91 25.99 -4.27
CA SER A 206 -22.72 27.28 -4.95
C SER A 206 -21.27 27.46 -5.40
N ASP A 207 -21.06 28.26 -6.45
CA ASP A 207 -19.71 28.56 -6.95
C ASP A 207 -18.82 29.21 -5.88
N ASP A 208 -19.40 29.99 -4.96
CA ASP A 208 -18.68 30.61 -3.84
C ASP A 208 -18.22 29.58 -2.78
N ALA A 209 -18.90 28.43 -2.70
CA ALA A 209 -18.52 27.34 -1.80
C ALA A 209 -17.41 26.45 -2.38
N HIS A 210 -17.01 26.63 -3.65
CA HIS A 210 -15.93 25.87 -4.28
C HIS A 210 -14.54 26.41 -3.88
N THR A 211 -14.24 26.35 -2.59
CA THR A 211 -12.94 26.73 -2.00
C THR A 211 -12.05 25.51 -1.78
N MET A 212 -10.76 25.75 -1.58
CA MET A 212 -9.80 24.68 -1.25
C MET A 212 -10.12 23.98 0.08
N ASP A 213 -10.64 24.72 1.06
CA ASP A 213 -11.01 24.16 2.37
C ASP A 213 -12.27 23.28 2.29
N ALA A 214 -13.27 23.73 1.52
CA ALA A 214 -14.46 22.94 1.25
C ALA A 214 -14.11 21.67 0.48
N LEU A 215 -13.22 21.77 -0.51
CA LEU A 215 -12.72 20.63 -1.28
C LEU A 215 -12.08 19.58 -0.36
N GLN A 216 -11.16 20.00 0.50
CA GLN A 216 -10.48 19.10 1.44
C GLN A 216 -11.48 18.42 2.37
N THR A 217 -12.43 19.17 2.92
CA THR A 217 -13.46 18.62 3.82
C THR A 217 -14.32 17.57 3.11
N HIS A 218 -14.94 17.96 1.99
CA HIS A 218 -15.89 17.13 1.25
C HIS A 218 -15.28 15.82 0.75
N PHE A 219 -14.10 15.89 0.12
CA PHE A 219 -13.50 14.69 -0.48
C PHE A 219 -12.76 13.82 0.54
N THR A 220 -12.32 14.36 1.67
CA THR A 220 -11.80 13.55 2.79
C THR A 220 -12.91 12.71 3.42
N GLU A 221 -14.10 13.28 3.59
CA GLU A 221 -15.27 12.51 4.06
C GLU A 221 -15.68 11.43 3.06
N ALA A 222 -15.69 11.76 1.76
CA ALA A 222 -15.96 10.79 0.71
C ALA A 222 -14.93 9.65 0.68
N ASP A 223 -13.63 9.92 0.87
CA ASP A 223 -12.60 8.87 0.90
C ASP A 223 -12.74 7.96 2.12
N LYS A 224 -13.07 8.53 3.29
CA LYS A 224 -13.38 7.75 4.50
C LYS A 224 -14.52 6.77 4.24
N GLU A 225 -15.59 7.20 3.58
CA GLU A 225 -16.72 6.33 3.27
C GLU A 225 -16.38 5.28 2.20
N ARG A 226 -15.66 5.67 1.15
CA ARG A 226 -15.13 4.72 0.14
C ARG A 226 -14.33 3.60 0.79
N ARG A 227 -13.42 3.95 1.71
CA ARG A 227 -12.61 2.99 2.48
C ARG A 227 -13.46 2.10 3.38
N ARG A 228 -14.49 2.65 4.05
CA ARG A 228 -15.45 1.87 4.86
C ARG A 228 -16.21 0.82 4.02
N ILE A 229 -16.65 1.19 2.82
CA ILE A 229 -17.36 0.27 1.92
C ILE A 229 -16.43 -0.84 1.42
N LEU A 230 -15.17 -0.51 1.08
CA LEU A 230 -14.16 -1.48 0.68
C LEU A 230 -13.92 -2.54 1.76
N THR A 231 -13.70 -2.12 3.01
CA THR A 231 -13.49 -3.06 4.14
C THR A 231 -14.74 -3.88 4.42
N THR A 232 -15.94 -3.30 4.32
CA THR A 232 -17.21 -4.04 4.50
C THR A 232 -17.38 -5.12 3.43
N LYS A 233 -16.99 -4.84 2.17
CA LYS A 233 -17.01 -5.83 1.09
C LYS A 233 -16.01 -6.95 1.35
N GLU A 234 -14.79 -6.65 1.77
CA GLU A 234 -13.77 -7.65 2.11
C GLU A 234 -14.23 -8.58 3.24
N VAL A 235 -14.83 -8.03 4.29
CA VAL A 235 -15.47 -8.82 5.37
C VAL A 235 -16.62 -9.68 4.81
N GLY A 236 -17.43 -9.14 3.90
CA GLY A 236 -18.48 -9.88 3.20
C GLY A 236 -17.95 -11.05 2.36
N TYR A 237 -16.82 -10.91 1.69
CA TYR A 237 -16.16 -11.99 0.95
C TYR A 237 -15.51 -13.02 1.88
N ALA A 238 -14.88 -12.60 2.98
CA ALA A 238 -14.34 -13.51 4.00
C ALA A 238 -15.45 -14.36 4.66
N ASN A 239 -16.62 -13.75 4.89
CA ASN A 239 -17.80 -14.46 5.39
C ASN A 239 -18.40 -15.42 4.35
N LYS A 240 -18.37 -15.09 3.05
CA LYS A 240 -18.76 -16.01 1.97
C LYS A 240 -17.78 -17.19 1.81
N ALA A 241 -16.48 -16.98 2.03
CA ALA A 241 -15.48 -18.04 2.01
C ALA A 241 -15.58 -19.00 3.22
N SER A 242 -16.13 -18.51 4.35
CA SER A 242 -16.33 -19.30 5.57
C SER A 242 -17.72 -19.95 5.68
N MET A 243 -18.68 -19.53 4.84
CA MET A 243 -19.93 -20.27 4.67
C MET A 243 -19.66 -21.53 3.84
N LYS A 244 -19.46 -22.67 4.51
CA LYS A 244 -19.74 -23.97 3.89
C LYS A 244 -21.16 -23.89 3.31
N PRO A 245 -21.38 -24.32 2.06
CA PRO A 245 -22.72 -24.30 1.49
C PRO A 245 -23.59 -25.18 2.39
N VAL A 246 -24.57 -24.56 3.06
CA VAL A 246 -25.66 -25.28 3.70
C VAL A 246 -26.49 -25.82 2.54
N ASN A 247 -26.25 -27.08 2.20
CA ASN A 247 -26.95 -27.78 1.15
C ASN A 247 -28.37 -28.11 1.63
N GLU A 248 -29.30 -27.17 1.47
CA GLU A 248 -30.74 -27.43 1.63
C GLU A 248 -31.29 -28.39 0.55
N THR A 249 -30.45 -28.90 -0.35
CA THR A 249 -30.81 -29.85 -1.43
C THR A 249 -30.09 -31.20 -1.32
N ALA A 250 -29.69 -31.63 -0.11
CA ALA A 250 -28.95 -32.87 0.13
C ALA A 250 -29.77 -34.19 -0.01
N ASN A 251 -30.85 -34.19 -0.81
CA ASN A 251 -31.59 -35.39 -1.21
C ASN A 251 -31.55 -35.56 -2.73
N LYS A 252 -30.38 -35.37 -3.35
CA LYS A 252 -30.25 -35.37 -4.80
C LYS A 252 -30.28 -36.79 -5.38
N VAL A 253 -30.99 -36.84 -6.50
CA VAL A 253 -31.52 -37.94 -7.29
C VAL A 253 -30.44 -38.61 -8.14
N ILE A 254 -30.38 -39.94 -8.17
CA ILE A 254 -29.67 -40.66 -9.23
C ILE A 254 -30.68 -41.08 -10.31
N MET A 255 -30.52 -40.55 -11.52
CA MET A 255 -31.19 -41.03 -12.72
C MET A 255 -30.38 -42.16 -13.34
N HIS A 256 -30.91 -43.39 -13.36
CA HIS A 256 -30.39 -44.40 -14.29
C HIS A 256 -31.04 -44.19 -15.68
N GLY A 257 -30.33 -44.56 -16.75
CA GLY A 257 -30.64 -44.29 -18.17
C GLY A 257 -32.03 -44.66 -18.72
N SER A 258 -32.97 -45.04 -17.87
CA SER A 258 -34.42 -45.16 -18.12
C SER A 258 -35.26 -43.99 -17.56
N GLY A 259 -34.63 -42.94 -16.99
CA GLY A 259 -35.33 -41.77 -16.43
C GLY A 259 -35.96 -42.00 -15.04
N THR A 260 -35.58 -43.06 -14.34
CA THR A 260 -36.11 -43.35 -12.99
C THR A 260 -35.30 -42.63 -11.90
N VAL A 261 -36.00 -41.87 -11.06
CA VAL A 261 -35.46 -41.17 -9.88
C VAL A 261 -35.32 -42.11 -8.69
N MET A 262 -34.11 -42.19 -8.11
CA MET A 262 -33.81 -42.96 -6.89
C MET A 262 -33.24 -42.07 -5.78
N TYR A 263 -33.52 -42.44 -4.53
CA TYR A 263 -33.12 -41.77 -3.28
C TYR A 263 -32.29 -42.74 -2.42
N TYR A 264 -31.25 -42.22 -1.78
CA TYR A 264 -30.27 -43.03 -1.03
C TYR A 264 -30.51 -43.02 0.49
N CYS A 265 -30.39 -44.19 1.11
CA CYS A 265 -30.36 -44.37 2.55
C CYS A 265 -29.16 -45.23 2.96
N TRP A 266 -28.32 -44.75 3.90
CA TRP A 266 -27.13 -45.46 4.40
C TRP A 266 -27.45 -46.88 4.89
N THR A 267 -28.62 -47.08 5.50
CA THR A 267 -29.03 -48.39 6.02
C THR A 267 -29.60 -49.32 4.95
N HIS A 268 -30.33 -48.79 3.96
CA HIS A 268 -31.18 -49.61 3.09
C HIS A 268 -30.82 -49.54 1.59
N GLY A 269 -29.86 -48.68 1.24
CA GLY A 269 -29.42 -48.41 -0.11
C GLY A 269 -30.38 -47.52 -0.90
N LEU A 270 -30.34 -47.64 -2.21
CA LEU A 270 -31.13 -46.85 -3.17
C LEU A 270 -32.55 -47.41 -3.30
N GLY A 271 -33.55 -46.53 -3.31
CA GLY A 271 -34.93 -46.88 -3.60
C GLY A 271 -35.71 -45.72 -4.22
N THR A 272 -36.91 -45.99 -4.73
CA THR A 272 -37.73 -44.97 -5.42
C THR A 272 -38.55 -44.08 -4.49
N ASN A 273 -38.52 -44.30 -3.18
CA ASN A 273 -39.30 -43.51 -2.22
C ASN A 273 -38.58 -42.21 -1.87
N SER A 274 -39.16 -41.07 -2.28
CA SER A 274 -38.61 -39.72 -2.01
C SER A 274 -38.49 -39.37 -0.54
N ASN A 275 -39.29 -40.01 0.31
CA ASN A 275 -39.35 -39.72 1.74
C ASN A 275 -38.43 -40.64 2.56
N HIS A 276 -37.65 -41.51 1.91
CA HIS A 276 -36.82 -42.50 2.60
C HIS A 276 -35.33 -42.26 2.31
N THR A 277 -34.73 -41.38 3.12
CA THR A 277 -33.33 -40.96 3.02
C THR A 277 -32.51 -41.45 4.23
N SER A 278 -31.20 -41.23 4.25
CA SER A 278 -30.38 -41.53 5.45
C SER A 278 -30.83 -40.75 6.70
N LYS A 279 -31.39 -39.55 6.51
CA LYS A 279 -31.94 -38.71 7.57
C LYS A 279 -33.28 -39.24 8.07
N ASP A 280 -34.17 -39.59 7.15
CA ASP A 280 -35.58 -39.87 7.44
C ASP A 280 -35.87 -41.36 7.70
N CYS A 281 -34.86 -42.23 7.54
CA CYS A 281 -34.99 -43.66 7.79
C CYS A 281 -35.37 -43.96 9.24
N THR A 282 -36.51 -44.63 9.44
CA THR A 282 -36.99 -45.01 10.77
C THR A 282 -36.37 -46.31 11.29
N LYS A 283 -35.98 -47.24 10.41
CA LYS A 283 -35.35 -48.52 10.76
C LYS A 283 -33.84 -48.48 10.56
N LYS A 284 -33.12 -47.95 11.54
CA LYS A 284 -31.70 -47.55 11.42
C LYS A 284 -30.76 -48.71 11.77
N ALA A 285 -29.76 -48.97 10.93
CA ALA A 285 -28.67 -49.90 11.28
C ALA A 285 -27.68 -49.23 12.25
N PRO A 286 -26.95 -50.02 13.07
CA PRO A 286 -25.88 -49.49 13.92
C PRO A 286 -24.85 -48.70 13.11
N GLY A 287 -24.45 -47.52 13.60
CA GLY A 287 -23.43 -46.69 12.94
C GLY A 287 -23.94 -45.79 11.80
N ARG A 288 -25.25 -45.70 11.57
CA ARG A 288 -25.86 -44.84 10.53
C ARG A 288 -25.28 -43.43 10.48
N LYS A 289 -24.87 -43.02 9.27
CA LYS A 289 -24.47 -41.65 8.94
C LYS A 289 -25.65 -40.91 8.31
N ILE A 290 -26.15 -39.85 8.97
CA ILE A 290 -27.30 -39.07 8.49
C ILE A 290 -27.00 -38.23 7.24
N GLU A 291 -25.73 -37.86 7.07
CA GLU A 291 -25.22 -37.06 5.95
C GLU A 291 -25.06 -37.89 4.65
N ALA A 292 -25.15 -39.22 4.74
CA ALA A 292 -24.88 -40.09 3.61
C ALA A 292 -25.96 -39.94 2.54
N ASN A 293 -25.54 -39.83 1.28
CA ASN A 293 -26.39 -39.57 0.13
C ASN A 293 -25.93 -40.41 -1.08
N GLY A 294 -26.57 -40.22 -2.23
CA GLY A 294 -26.28 -41.00 -3.43
C GLY A 294 -24.87 -40.78 -4.00
N ASP A 295 -24.30 -39.59 -3.77
CA ASP A 295 -22.98 -39.19 -4.27
C ASP A 295 -21.87 -39.60 -3.29
N ASP A 296 -22.15 -39.54 -1.99
CA ASP A 296 -21.26 -40.01 -0.92
C ASP A 296 -22.01 -40.93 0.06
N MET A 297 -21.78 -42.23 -0.13
CA MET A 297 -22.44 -43.28 0.63
C MET A 297 -21.85 -43.48 2.04
N LEU A 298 -20.70 -42.87 2.37
CA LEU A 298 -20.04 -42.94 3.68
C LEU A 298 -19.95 -44.38 4.26
N GLY A 299 -19.65 -45.36 3.40
CA GLY A 299 -19.55 -46.78 3.78
C GLY A 299 -20.88 -47.49 4.05
N GLY A 300 -22.00 -46.93 3.59
CA GLY A 300 -23.35 -47.48 3.75
C GLY A 300 -23.72 -48.56 2.74
N CYS A 301 -24.97 -49.01 2.80
CA CYS A 301 -25.54 -50.03 1.93
C CYS A 301 -25.56 -49.57 0.47
N CYS A 302 -24.93 -50.33 -0.44
CA CYS A 302 -24.88 -50.04 -1.87
C CYS A 302 -25.95 -50.79 -2.70
N ILE A 303 -26.94 -51.40 -2.04
CA ILE A 303 -27.99 -52.19 -2.71
C ILE A 303 -28.99 -51.25 -3.39
N ILE A 304 -29.34 -51.54 -4.65
CA ILE A 304 -30.44 -50.89 -5.35
C ILE A 304 -31.70 -51.74 -5.17
N ARG A 305 -32.73 -51.19 -4.55
CA ARG A 305 -34.01 -51.85 -4.38
C ARG A 305 -34.82 -51.80 -5.67
N ARG A 306 -35.42 -52.94 -6.00
CA ARG A 306 -36.34 -53.07 -7.14
C ARG A 306 -37.64 -52.33 -6.87
N LYS A 307 -38.34 -51.92 -7.95
CA LYS A 307 -39.68 -51.36 -7.82
C LYS A 307 -40.67 -52.45 -7.40
N ALA A 308 -41.71 -52.04 -6.69
CA ALA A 308 -42.81 -52.95 -6.35
C ALA A 308 -43.45 -53.49 -7.64
N GLY A 309 -43.47 -54.82 -7.79
CA GLY A 309 -44.01 -55.51 -8.98
C GLY A 309 -42.98 -55.99 -10.01
N GLU A 310 -41.71 -55.59 -9.92
CA GLU A 310 -40.66 -56.08 -10.83
C GLU A 310 -40.28 -57.54 -10.52
N ARG A 311 -40.39 -58.44 -11.51
CA ARG A 311 -39.97 -59.84 -11.39
C ARG A 311 -38.44 -59.95 -11.47
N ALA A 312 -37.85 -60.81 -10.65
CA ALA A 312 -36.42 -61.10 -10.70
C ALA A 312 -36.05 -61.72 -12.06
N VAL A 313 -35.12 -61.09 -12.79
CA VAL A 313 -34.57 -61.66 -14.04
C VAL A 313 -33.75 -62.93 -13.74
N PHE A 314 -33.11 -63.00 -12.57
CA PHE A 314 -32.40 -64.19 -12.09
C PHE A 314 -33.17 -64.88 -10.97
N ARG A 315 -33.56 -66.14 -11.21
CA ARG A 315 -34.12 -67.05 -10.19
C ARG A 315 -33.02 -68.07 -9.87
N ARG A 316 -32.53 -68.09 -8.63
CA ARG A 316 -31.50 -69.04 -8.18
C ARG A 316 -32.03 -70.47 -8.40
N PRO A 317 -31.28 -71.39 -9.03
CA PRO A 317 -31.69 -72.79 -9.15
C PRO A 317 -31.99 -73.37 -7.76
N GLN A 318 -32.98 -74.26 -7.66
CA GLN A 318 -33.23 -75.01 -6.43
C GLN A 318 -31.92 -75.67 -5.99
N ARG A 319 -31.56 -75.44 -4.72
CA ARG A 319 -30.41 -76.09 -4.10
C ARG A 319 -30.66 -77.59 -4.16
N GLN A 320 -29.93 -78.33 -4.99
CA GLN A 320 -29.89 -79.78 -4.89
C GLN A 320 -29.46 -80.13 -3.46
N GLU A 321 -30.30 -80.90 -2.78
CA GLU A 321 -29.95 -81.52 -1.51
C GLU A 321 -28.66 -82.30 -1.74
N ARG A 322 -27.60 -81.94 -1.02
CA ARG A 322 -26.35 -82.71 -1.11
C ARG A 322 -26.60 -84.03 -0.42
N GLU A 323 -26.76 -85.08 -1.22
CA GLU A 323 -26.67 -86.46 -0.79
C GLU A 323 -25.33 -86.69 -0.08
N ASN A 324 -25.45 -87.40 1.03
CA ASN A 324 -24.40 -87.76 1.96
C ASN A 324 -23.49 -88.82 1.34
N GLN A 325 -22.24 -88.49 1.02
CA GLN A 325 -21.22 -89.50 0.75
C GLN A 325 -19.84 -89.06 1.27
N GLY A 326 -19.29 -89.90 2.16
CA GLY A 326 -17.92 -90.35 1.98
C GLY A 326 -16.83 -89.65 2.79
N ASN A 327 -16.77 -90.02 4.06
CA ASN A 327 -15.59 -90.04 4.94
C ASN A 327 -14.24 -90.26 4.21
N GLN A 328 -13.33 -89.28 4.23
CA GLN A 328 -11.89 -89.52 4.19
C GLN A 328 -11.18 -88.48 5.08
N GLN A 329 -10.41 -88.99 6.06
CA GLN A 329 -9.59 -88.25 7.01
C GLN A 329 -8.12 -88.71 6.84
N PRO A 330 -7.16 -88.07 7.51
CA PRO A 330 -6.31 -86.94 7.11
C PRO A 330 -4.86 -87.40 6.80
N PRO A 331 -3.84 -86.53 6.81
CA PRO A 331 -3.01 -86.56 8.03
C PRO A 331 -2.46 -85.19 8.49
N ALA A 332 -2.15 -85.19 9.79
CA ALA A 332 -1.53 -84.12 10.54
C ALA A 332 -0.03 -84.00 10.26
N HIS A 333 0.50 -82.77 10.31
CA HIS A 333 1.92 -82.54 10.57
C HIS A 333 2.09 -81.69 11.84
N ARG A 334 2.66 -82.35 12.87
CA ARG A 334 3.49 -81.75 13.94
C ARG A 334 4.74 -81.14 13.29
N THR A 335 5.39 -80.13 13.84
CA THR A 335 5.77 -79.89 15.25
C THR A 335 5.64 -78.43 15.63
#